data_AF-A0A447RSV0-F1
#
_entry.id   AF-A0A447RSV0-F1
#
_cell.length_a   1.000
_cell.length_b   1.000
_cell.length_c   1.000
_cell.angle_alpha   90.00
_cell.angle_beta   90.00
_cell.angle_gamma   90.00
#
_symmetry.space_group_name_H-M   'P 1'
#
loop_
_entity.id
_entity.type
_entity.pdbx_description
1 polymer ?
#
loop_
_entity_poly.entity_id
_entity_poly.type
_entity_poly.pdbx_seq_one_letter_code
_entity_poly.pdbx_strand_id
1 'polypeptide(L)' 'MHTVLAGFVEVGETLEQAVAREVMEESGIRVKNLRYVTSQPWAVPAVADDRLYGGLR' A
#
# COMPACT_ATOMS: atom_id res chain seq x y z
N MET A 1 7.95 4.39 18.40
CA MET A 1 8.38 4.29 16.99
C MET A 1 7.13 4.09 16.16
N HIS A 2 6.94 4.85 15.08
CA HIS A 2 5.76 4.76 14.20
C HIS A 2 6.22 4.64 12.75
N THR A 3 5.46 3.90 11.94
CA THR A 3 5.75 3.63 10.53
C THR A 3 4.48 3.77 9.68
N VAL A 4 4.63 3.75 8.36
CA VAL A 4 3.53 3.71 7.40
C VAL A 4 2.87 2.32 7.36
N LEU A 5 1.62 2.27 6.89
CA LEU A 5 0.89 1.01 6.65
C LEU A 5 1.50 0.30 5.44
N ALA A 6 1.55 -1.03 5.48
CA ALA A 6 2.10 -1.88 4.44
C ALA A 6 1.35 -3.21 4.43
N GLY A 7 1.11 -3.76 3.24
CA GLY A 7 0.40 -5.03 3.09
C GLY A 7 0.70 -5.70 1.76
N PHE A 8 0.28 -6.96 1.62
CA PHE A 8 0.51 -7.75 0.42
C PHE A 8 -0.57 -7.48 -0.64
N VAL A 9 -0.18 -7.55 -1.90
CA VAL A 9 -1.12 -7.49 -3.03
C VAL A 9 -1.73 -8.87 -3.23
N GLU A 10 -3.06 -8.97 -3.31
CA GLU A 10 -3.73 -10.24 -3.56
C GLU A 10 -3.82 -10.55 -5.07
N VAL A 11 -4.09 -11.82 -5.40
CA VAL A 11 -4.18 -12.27 -6.80
C VAL A 11 -5.38 -11.60 -7.49
N GLY A 12 -5.10 -10.90 -8.58
CA GLY A 12 -6.12 -10.20 -9.36
C GLY A 12 -6.39 -8.77 -8.91
N GLU A 13 -5.68 -8.28 -7.89
CA GLU A 13 -5.73 -6.89 -7.46
C GLU A 13 -4.66 -6.03 -8.16
N THR A 14 -5.00 -4.77 -8.40
CA THR A 14 -4.01 -3.71 -8.71
C THR A 14 -3.34 -3.21 -7.42
N LEU A 15 -2.18 -2.55 -7.55
CA LEU A 15 -1.50 -1.94 -6.40
C LEU A 15 -2.41 -0.94 -5.66
N GLU A 16 -3.19 -0.16 -6.41
CA GLU A 16 -4.11 0.81 -5.84
C GLU A 16 -5.25 0.16 -5.07
N GLN A 17 -5.76 -0.98 -5.55
CA GLN A 17 -6.78 -1.76 -4.83
C GLN A 17 -6.24 -2.34 -3.54
N ALA A 18 -5.03 -2.92 -3.57
CA ALA A 18 -4.37 -3.46 -2.38
C ALA A 18 -4.16 -2.36 -1.33
N VAL A 19 -3.63 -1.18 -1.72
CA VAL A 19 -3.47 -0.06 -0.78
C VAL A 19 -4.81 0.42 -0.22
N ALA A 20 -5.84 0.52 -1.05
CA ALA A 20 -7.16 0.95 -0.57
C ALA A 20 -7.79 -0.06 0.41
N ARG A 21 -7.58 -1.36 0.19
CA ARG A 21 -8.03 -2.45 1.07
C ARG A 21 -7.28 -2.41 2.42
N GLU A 22 -5.95 -2.43 2.39
CA GLU A 22 -5.13 -2.43 3.60
C GLU A 22 -5.38 -1.20 4.49
N VAL A 23 -5.47 0.00 3.87
CA VAL A 23 -5.76 1.22 4.63
C VAL A 23 -7.16 1.16 5.28
N MET A 24 -8.14 0.59 4.59
CA MET A 24 -9.48 0.39 5.16
C MET A 24 -9.45 -0.62 6.31
N GLU A 25 -8.75 -1.74 6.16
CA GLU A 25 -8.70 -2.81 7.16
C GLU A 25 -7.98 -2.40 8.44
N GLU A 26 -6.85 -1.68 8.32
CA GLU A 26 -6.03 -1.30 9.47
C GLU A 26 -6.44 0.01 10.15
N SER A 27 -7.02 0.95 9.39
CA SER A 27 -7.33 2.30 9.90
C SER A 27 -8.78 2.74 9.74
N GLY A 28 -9.59 2.03 8.95
CA GLY A 28 -10.99 2.40 8.67
C GLY A 28 -11.15 3.65 7.79
N ILE A 29 -10.08 4.11 7.14
CA ILE A 29 -10.08 5.34 6.34
C ILE A 29 -10.18 5.03 4.84
N ARG A 30 -10.92 5.85 4.10
CA ARG A 30 -10.98 5.80 2.63
C ARG A 30 -9.96 6.75 2.02
N VAL A 31 -9.09 6.22 1.16
CA VAL A 31 -8.07 6.99 0.42
C VAL A 31 -8.48 7.20 -1.04
N LYS A 32 -7.97 8.29 -1.63
CA LYS A 32 -8.15 8.62 -3.06
C LYS A 32 -6.88 9.25 -3.63
N ASN A 33 -6.84 9.44 -4.94
CA ASN A 33 -5.72 10.08 -5.65
C ASN A 33 -4.37 9.40 -5.35
N LEU A 34 -4.36 8.07 -5.31
CA LEU A 34 -3.14 7.28 -5.14
C LEU A 34 -2.17 7.58 -6.28
N ARG A 35 -0.91 7.80 -5.91
CA ARG A 35 0.19 8.05 -6.83
C ARG A 35 1.35 7.17 -6.46
N TYR A 36 1.81 6.42 -7.44
CA TYR A 36 3.05 5.68 -7.34
C TYR A 36 4.25 6.61 -7.09
N VAL A 37 5.14 6.20 -6.19
CA VAL A 37 6.35 6.95 -5.83
C VAL A 37 7.61 6.20 -6.22
N THR A 38 7.77 4.95 -5.75
CA THR A 38 8.97 4.15 -5.99
C THR A 38 8.72 2.68 -5.69
N SER A 39 9.53 1.80 -6.28
CA SER A 39 9.69 0.40 -5.87
C SER A 39 11.05 0.22 -5.20
N GLN A 40 11.14 -0.64 -4.20
CA GLN A 40 12.40 -1.08 -3.64
C GLN A 40 12.38 -2.60 -3.42
N PRO A 41 13.47 -3.32 -3.70
CA PRO A 41 13.56 -4.72 -3.34
C PRO A 41 13.63 -4.86 -1.82
N TRP A 42 12.78 -5.72 -1.25
CA TRP A 42 12.77 -6.05 0.16
C TRP A 42 13.37 -7.44 0.38
N ALA A 43 14.58 -7.49 0.96
CA ALA A 43 15.41 -8.69 0.99
C ALA A 43 14.78 -9.88 1.76
N VAL A 44 13.86 -9.65 2.69
CA VAL A 44 13.17 -10.71 3.46
C VAL A 44 11.72 -10.30 3.71
N PRO A 45 10.71 -10.84 3.01
CA PRO A 45 10.68 -12.13 2.29
C PRO A 45 11.01 -12.10 0.78
N ALA A 46 12.07 -11.39 0.35
CA ALA A 46 12.49 -11.30 -1.06
C ALA A 46 11.35 -10.86 -2.02
N VAL A 47 10.61 -9.82 -1.62
CA VAL A 47 9.47 -9.25 -2.35
C VAL A 47 9.76 -7.83 -2.82
N ALA A 48 9.02 -7.32 -3.80
CA ALA A 48 9.04 -5.90 -4.14
C ALA A 48 8.19 -5.11 -3.13
N ASP A 49 8.71 -3.97 -2.67
CA ASP A 49 8.01 -2.98 -1.82
C ASP A 49 7.68 -1.76 -2.70
N ASP A 50 6.43 -1.66 -3.13
CA ASP A 50 5.93 -0.54 -3.93
C ASP A 50 5.24 0.50 -3.05
N ARG A 51 5.69 1.75 -3.15
CA ARG A 51 5.21 2.86 -2.33
C ARG A 51 4.26 3.75 -3.10
N LEU A 52 3.06 3.93 -2.57
CA LEU A 52 2.06 4.85 -3.07
C LEU A 52 1.73 5.91 -2.02
N TYR A 53 1.46 7.13 -2.48
CA TYR A 53 0.96 8.21 -1.64
C TYR A 53 -0.43 8.63 -2.12
N GLY A 54 -1.37 8.81 -1.18
CA GLY A 54 -2.77 9.17 -1.48
C GLY A 54 -3.32 10.19 -0.49
N GLY A 55 -4.32 10.96 -0.91
CA GLY A 55 -5.02 11.90 -0.06
C GLY A 55 -6.19 11.24 0.67
N LEU A 56 -6.50 11.73 1.88
CA LEU A 56 -7.68 11.31 2.64
C LEU A 56 -8.95 11.96 2.06
N ARG A 57 -10.10 11.34 2.31
CA ARG A 57 -11.41 11.93 2.00
C ARG A 57 -12.08 12.47 3.26
#